data_AF-A0A0A1FKD0-F1
#
_entry.id   AF-A0A0A1FKD0-F1
#
_cell.length_a   1.000
_cell.length_b   1.000
_cell.length_c   1.000
_cell.angle_alpha   90.00
_cell.angle_beta   90.00
_cell.angle_gamma   90.00
#
_symmetry.space_group_name_H-M   'P 1'
#
loop_
_entity.id
_entity.type
_entity.pdbx_description
1 polymer ?
#
loop_
_entity_poly.entity_id
_entity_poly.type
_entity_poly.pdbx_seq_one_letter_code
_entity_poly.pdbx_strand_id
1 'polypeptide(L)'
;MRYFADSFRMTIANMPAINLQKLRDLHTDRTVSIGDKLHVVHQRLDEDAATGYSPSTLRVLQKKNGIVIFVHDAFLPPDSHSQADLFAASDLLVGDGASLRACSAQGAITLGADTVVHRWIDAPCIHVGSNASIDGRITALKEINFCSGSHFIRAGAPTMRFGDSNATAAAAPQASSLRVRHVLDEGERQSAALSQHGDYVVRGAYQLHPGTTVYGNIKTYGDLHLGERTCVAGSLVSNKDIVLAKGCSVLGPVISQNDIVVGPDCRIGTPDAATTMICRRLSIAAGCVVHGVITTQDGAVMASREAADAS
;
A
#
# COMPACT_ATOMS: atom_id res chain seq x y z
N MET A 1 4.83 -1.38 11.36
CA MET A 1 5.28 -1.28 9.96
C MET A 1 6.24 -0.10 9.70
N ARG A 2 6.11 1.04 10.39
CA ARG A 2 6.86 2.29 10.10
C ARG A 2 8.24 2.45 10.73
N TYR A 3 8.74 1.47 11.50
CA TYR A 3 10.01 1.57 12.26
C TYR A 3 11.21 2.18 11.50
N PHE A 4 11.41 1.81 10.23
CA PHE A 4 12.51 2.37 9.42
C PHE A 4 12.31 3.86 9.12
N ALA A 5 11.10 4.23 8.70
CA ALA A 5 10.75 5.61 8.44
C ALA A 5 10.74 6.44 9.73
N ASP A 6 10.22 5.90 10.84
CA ASP A 6 10.24 6.56 12.14
C ASP A 6 11.68 6.78 12.62
N SER A 7 12.54 5.77 12.51
CA SER A 7 13.97 5.88 12.83
C SER A 7 14.68 6.92 11.95
N PHE A 8 14.38 6.94 10.64
CA PHE A 8 14.92 7.94 9.72
C PHE A 8 14.46 9.36 10.07
N ARG A 9 13.15 9.56 10.31
CA ARG A 9 12.58 10.86 10.73
C ARG A 9 13.13 11.31 12.07
N MET A 10 13.26 10.42 13.05
CA MET A 10 13.89 10.71 14.34
C MET A 10 15.36 11.10 14.16
N THR A 11 16.09 10.40 13.28
CA THR A 11 17.47 10.75 12.97
C THR A 11 17.55 12.18 12.45
N ILE A 12 16.70 12.57 11.50
CA ILE A 12 16.66 13.94 10.96
C ILE A 12 16.26 14.95 12.03
N ALA A 13 15.22 14.67 12.81
CA ALA A 13 14.72 15.58 13.85
C ALA A 13 15.75 15.82 14.97
N ASN A 14 16.57 14.81 15.27
CA ASN A 14 17.58 14.87 16.33
C ASN A 14 18.95 15.34 15.82
N MET A 15 19.10 15.75 14.56
CA MET A 15 20.37 16.32 14.05
C MET A 15 20.59 17.73 14.63
N PRO A 16 21.56 17.92 15.54
CA PRO A 16 21.74 19.22 16.21
C PRO A 16 22.16 20.34 15.26
N ALA A 17 22.71 19.99 14.09
CA ALA A 17 23.12 20.94 13.06
C ALA A 17 21.99 21.39 12.12
N ILE A 18 20.81 20.76 12.18
CA ILE A 18 19.70 21.01 11.24
C ILE A 18 18.45 21.43 12.01
N ASN A 19 18.17 22.73 12.01
CA ASN A 19 16.87 23.24 12.41
C ASN A 19 16.06 23.54 11.15
N LEU A 20 15.23 22.58 10.71
CA LEU A 20 14.45 22.69 9.47
C LEU A 20 13.58 23.95 9.42
N GLN A 21 13.02 24.37 10.56
CA GLN A 21 12.21 25.59 10.63
C GLN A 21 13.05 26.83 10.33
N LYS A 22 14.20 26.99 11.00
CA LYS A 22 15.12 28.11 10.73
C LYS A 22 15.68 28.07 9.31
N LEU A 23 15.94 26.88 8.77
CA LEU A 23 16.43 26.73 7.40
C LEU A 23 15.37 27.15 6.38
N ARG A 24 14.09 26.85 6.62
CA ARG A 24 12.99 27.29 5.74
C ARG A 24 12.89 28.82 5.64
N ASP A 25 13.27 29.54 6.69
CA ASP A 25 13.25 31.01 6.71
C ASP A 25 14.45 31.64 5.97
N LEU A 26 15.47 30.84 5.62
CA LEU A 26 16.63 31.33 4.87
C LEU A 26 16.29 31.46 3.38
N HIS A 27 16.51 32.66 2.85
CA HIS A 27 16.33 32.96 1.43
C HIS A 27 17.64 32.67 0.68
N THR A 28 17.86 31.40 0.36
CA THR A 28 19.04 30.94 -0.41
C THR A 28 18.63 29.84 -1.39
N ASP A 29 19.34 29.75 -2.51
CA ASP A 29 19.21 28.66 -3.47
C ASP A 29 20.56 27.93 -3.58
N ARG A 30 20.85 27.11 -2.58
CA ARG A 30 22.14 26.41 -2.46
C ARG A 30 21.96 25.00 -1.94
N THR A 31 22.89 24.15 -2.35
CA THR A 31 23.11 22.83 -1.79
C THR A 31 24.31 22.87 -0.86
N VAL A 32 24.09 22.55 0.41
CA VAL A 32 25.10 22.55 1.47
C VAL A 32 25.40 21.12 1.86
N SER A 33 26.68 20.76 1.90
CA SER A 33 27.12 19.44 2.35
C SER A 33 27.60 19.53 3.81
N ILE A 34 27.03 18.70 4.67
CA ILE A 34 27.40 18.56 6.07
C ILE A 34 28.16 17.23 6.18
N GLY A 35 29.48 17.30 6.00
CA GLY A 35 30.30 16.11 5.80
C GLY A 35 29.98 15.37 4.50
N ASP A 36 30.29 14.07 4.46
CA ASP A 36 30.24 13.29 3.21
C ASP A 36 28.88 12.69 2.87
N LYS A 37 28.02 12.51 3.89
CA LYS A 37 26.79 11.72 3.80
C LYS A 37 25.51 12.52 3.96
N LEU A 38 25.57 13.78 4.33
CA LEU A 38 24.39 14.59 4.60
C LEU A 38 24.43 15.86 3.74
N HIS A 39 23.36 16.08 2.99
CA HIS A 39 23.24 17.19 2.06
C HIS A 39 21.90 17.88 2.26
N VAL A 40 21.93 19.21 2.36
CA VAL A 40 20.75 20.05 2.52
C VAL A 40 20.56 20.88 1.26
N VAL A 41 19.40 20.76 0.64
CA VAL A 41 19.02 21.43 -0.60
C VAL A 41 17.97 22.49 -0.27
N HIS A 42 18.32 23.76 -0.47
CA HIS A 42 17.37 24.88 -0.38
C HIS A 42 16.77 25.27 -1.73
N GLN A 43 17.27 24.69 -2.82
CA GLN A 43 16.74 24.98 -4.16
C GLN A 43 15.25 24.64 -4.23
N ARG A 44 14.46 25.63 -4.63
CA ARG A 44 13.03 25.47 -4.92
C ARG A 44 12.91 25.27 -6.42
N LEU A 45 12.22 24.21 -6.81
CA LEU A 45 11.79 24.02 -8.19
C LEU A 45 10.29 24.24 -8.23
N ASP A 46 9.84 25.08 -9.14
CA ASP A 46 8.43 25.12 -9.53
C ASP A 46 8.12 23.92 -10.45
N GLU A 47 6.86 23.52 -10.56
CA GLU A 47 6.44 22.39 -11.41
C GLU A 47 6.81 22.61 -12.90
N ASP A 48 6.90 23.88 -13.33
CA ASP A 48 7.28 24.31 -14.69
C ASP A 48 8.79 24.58 -14.86
N ALA A 49 9.64 24.18 -13.90
CA ALA A 49 11.05 24.60 -13.87
C ALA A 49 11.88 24.03 -15.03
N ALA A 50 11.89 24.76 -16.16
CA ALA A 50 12.78 24.54 -17.30
C ALA A 50 14.27 24.49 -16.90
N THR A 51 14.61 25.14 -15.78
CA THR A 51 15.90 25.03 -15.10
C THR A 51 15.78 24.05 -13.94
N GLY A 52 16.10 22.77 -14.19
CA GLY A 52 16.13 21.75 -13.14
C GLY A 52 17.15 22.03 -12.03
N TYR A 53 17.42 21.03 -11.19
CA TYR A 53 18.37 21.19 -10.10
C TYR A 53 19.77 21.59 -10.56
N SER A 54 20.45 22.40 -9.74
CA SER A 54 21.84 22.79 -9.96
C SER A 54 22.77 21.56 -10.02
N PRO A 55 23.92 21.66 -10.71
CA PRO A 55 24.87 20.54 -10.81
C PRO A 55 25.35 20.00 -9.46
N SER A 56 25.41 20.84 -8.42
CA SER A 56 25.78 20.42 -7.07
C SER A 56 24.70 19.52 -6.45
N THR A 57 23.42 19.87 -6.62
CA THR A 57 22.30 19.04 -6.19
C THR A 57 22.27 17.71 -6.93
N LEU A 58 22.43 17.73 -8.27
CA LEU A 58 22.45 16.49 -9.06
C LEU A 58 23.56 15.53 -8.62
N ARG A 59 24.75 16.05 -8.26
CA ARG A 59 25.84 15.23 -7.72
C ARG A 59 25.49 14.57 -6.39
N VAL A 60 24.81 15.26 -5.48
CA VAL A 60 24.47 14.68 -4.17
C VAL A 60 23.36 13.63 -4.27
N LEU A 61 22.46 13.74 -5.25
CA LEU A 61 21.47 12.70 -5.54
C LEU A 61 22.11 11.37 -5.98
N GLN A 62 23.26 11.43 -6.68
CA GLN A 62 24.00 10.23 -7.09
C GLN A 62 24.84 9.61 -5.97
N LYS A 63 24.91 10.20 -4.77
CA LYS A 63 25.72 9.66 -3.68
C LYS A 63 25.05 8.44 -3.04
N LYS A 64 25.66 7.26 -3.25
CA LYS A 64 25.28 6.04 -2.55
C LYS A 64 25.31 6.22 -1.04
N ASN A 65 24.23 5.81 -0.38
CA ASN A 65 24.10 5.85 1.08
C ASN A 65 24.20 7.26 1.69
N GLY A 66 24.04 8.31 0.89
CA GLY A 66 23.85 9.68 1.37
C GLY A 66 22.40 9.93 1.79
N ILE A 67 22.19 10.98 2.57
CA ILE A 67 20.89 11.54 2.93
C ILE A 67 20.82 12.92 2.28
N VAL A 68 19.77 13.16 1.50
CA VAL A 68 19.48 14.46 0.87
C VAL A 68 18.20 15.00 1.46
N ILE A 69 18.29 16.17 2.09
CA ILE A 69 17.19 16.87 2.76
C ILE A 69 16.80 18.06 1.88
N PHE A 70 15.61 18.01 1.30
CA PHE A 70 14.96 19.16 0.68
C PHE A 70 14.21 19.96 1.74
N VAL A 71 14.54 21.24 1.86
CA VAL A 71 13.97 22.14 2.88
C VAL A 71 12.57 22.63 2.50
N HIS A 72 12.23 22.58 1.22
CA HIS A 72 10.96 23.01 0.65
C HIS A 72 10.26 21.85 -0.06
N ASP A 73 9.22 22.18 -0.84
CA ASP A 73 8.68 21.25 -1.83
C ASP A 73 9.80 20.80 -2.76
N ALA A 74 9.83 19.51 -3.03
CA ALA A 74 10.83 18.88 -3.86
C ALA A 74 10.16 18.32 -5.10
N PHE A 75 10.72 18.62 -6.25
CA PHE A 75 10.34 18.01 -7.51
C PHE A 75 11.52 17.23 -8.07
N LEU A 76 11.39 15.94 -8.33
CA LEU A 76 12.35 15.18 -9.12
C LEU A 76 11.79 15.09 -10.54
N PRO A 77 12.46 15.67 -11.55
CA PRO A 77 12.01 15.57 -12.94
C PRO A 77 11.86 14.13 -13.43
N PRO A 78 11.14 13.90 -14.54
CA PRO A 78 11.09 12.59 -15.19
C PRO A 78 12.48 12.00 -15.43
N ASP A 79 12.57 10.67 -15.39
CA ASP A 79 13.79 9.87 -15.56
C ASP A 79 14.92 10.21 -14.59
N SER A 80 14.62 10.90 -13.48
CA SER A 80 15.60 11.22 -12.45
C SER A 80 16.06 9.95 -11.72
N HIS A 81 17.36 9.86 -11.46
CA HIS A 81 17.94 8.78 -10.67
C HIS A 81 18.51 9.31 -9.35
N SER A 82 18.14 8.70 -8.23
CA SER A 82 18.72 8.99 -6.92
C SER A 82 19.20 7.72 -6.23
N GLN A 83 20.47 7.72 -5.83
CA GLN A 83 21.10 6.69 -5.00
C GLN A 83 21.18 7.08 -3.52
N ALA A 84 20.68 8.27 -3.17
CA ALA A 84 20.55 8.76 -1.80
C ALA A 84 19.16 8.46 -1.21
N ASP A 85 19.09 8.44 0.12
CA ASP A 85 17.82 8.45 0.85
C ASP A 85 17.30 9.89 0.92
N LEU A 86 16.12 10.12 0.37
CA LEU A 86 15.57 11.46 0.24
C LEU A 86 14.65 11.79 1.42
N PHE A 87 14.70 13.04 1.86
CA PHE A 87 13.73 13.61 2.79
C PHE A 87 13.25 14.96 2.30
N ALA A 88 11.95 15.13 2.12
CA ALA A 88 11.34 16.44 1.89
C ALA A 88 10.70 16.96 3.18
N ALA A 89 11.02 18.19 3.57
CA ALA A 89 10.38 18.89 4.68
C ALA A 89 8.97 19.43 4.31
N SER A 90 8.54 19.21 3.08
CA SER A 90 7.21 19.54 2.54
C SER A 90 6.78 18.42 1.58
N ASP A 91 6.10 18.73 0.48
CA ASP A 91 5.67 17.76 -0.52
C ASP A 91 6.85 17.28 -1.39
N LEU A 92 6.75 16.06 -1.93
CA LEU A 92 7.69 15.50 -2.89
C LEU A 92 6.93 14.99 -4.11
N LEU A 93 7.11 15.65 -5.24
CA LEU A 93 6.68 15.16 -6.55
C LEU A 93 7.84 14.45 -7.24
N VAL A 94 7.56 13.28 -7.79
CA VAL A 94 8.51 12.46 -8.53
C VAL A 94 7.94 12.25 -9.92
N GLY A 95 8.63 12.74 -10.95
CA GLY A 95 8.23 12.58 -12.34
C GLY A 95 8.33 11.14 -12.83
N ASP A 96 7.74 10.89 -13.99
CA ASP A 96 7.64 9.56 -14.60
C ASP A 96 9.01 8.91 -14.84
N GLY A 97 9.10 7.58 -14.76
CA GLY A 97 10.33 6.82 -15.03
C GLY A 97 11.46 7.01 -14.00
N ALA A 98 11.27 7.86 -12.98
CA ALA A 98 12.31 8.13 -12.00
C ALA A 98 12.62 6.89 -11.12
N SER A 99 13.87 6.77 -10.70
CA SER A 99 14.35 5.66 -9.88
C SER A 99 15.00 6.15 -8.59
N LEU A 100 14.44 5.76 -7.45
CA LEU A 100 14.82 6.23 -6.12
C LEU A 100 15.24 5.07 -5.23
N ARG A 101 16.30 5.28 -4.46
CA ARG A 101 16.70 4.33 -3.41
C ARG A 101 15.66 4.24 -2.30
N ALA A 102 15.31 5.37 -1.69
CA ALA A 102 14.27 5.51 -0.68
C ALA A 102 13.86 6.98 -0.53
N CYS A 103 12.65 7.25 -0.05
CA CYS A 103 12.20 8.63 0.19
C CYS A 103 11.21 8.76 1.35
N SER A 104 11.21 9.94 1.98
CA SER A 104 10.19 10.33 2.95
C SER A 104 9.83 11.80 2.79
N ALA A 105 8.60 12.17 3.13
CA ALA A 105 8.14 13.55 3.11
C ALA A 105 7.38 13.89 4.40
N GLN A 106 7.47 15.15 4.85
CA GLN A 106 6.54 15.68 5.85
C GLN A 106 5.17 15.99 5.24
N GLY A 107 5.15 16.38 3.97
CA GLY A 107 3.96 16.52 3.14
C GLY A 107 3.65 15.25 2.33
N ALA A 108 2.83 15.37 1.30
CA ALA A 108 2.46 14.26 0.43
C ALA A 108 3.62 13.82 -0.47
N ILE A 109 3.60 12.55 -0.89
CA ILE A 109 4.45 12.07 -1.99
C ILE A 109 3.57 11.67 -3.16
N THR A 110 3.88 12.20 -4.33
CA THR A 110 3.26 11.80 -5.60
C THR A 110 4.33 11.17 -6.49
N LEU A 111 4.15 9.89 -6.78
CA LEU A 111 4.99 9.15 -7.71
C LEU A 111 4.36 9.16 -9.10
N GLY A 112 5.13 9.57 -10.10
CA GLY A 112 4.77 9.46 -11.52
C GLY A 112 4.65 8.01 -12.00
N ALA A 113 4.23 7.86 -13.24
CA ALA A 113 4.13 6.57 -13.90
C ALA A 113 5.52 5.91 -14.04
N ASP A 114 5.56 4.58 -14.02
CA ASP A 114 6.77 3.77 -14.26
C ASP A 114 7.94 4.09 -13.31
N THR A 115 7.67 4.75 -12.18
CA THR A 115 8.67 5.06 -11.16
C THR A 115 9.06 3.83 -10.36
N VAL A 116 10.30 3.78 -9.88
CA VAL A 116 10.81 2.66 -9.06
C VAL A 116 11.37 3.17 -7.75
N VAL A 117 10.86 2.65 -6.63
CA VAL A 117 11.42 2.86 -5.28
C VAL A 117 11.98 1.55 -4.74
N HIS A 118 13.30 1.46 -4.67
CA HIS A 118 14.01 0.20 -4.41
C HIS A 118 13.90 -0.33 -2.98
N ARG A 119 13.61 0.51 -1.98
CA ARG A 119 13.67 0.09 -0.57
C ARG A 119 12.46 0.46 0.26
N TRP A 120 12.17 1.75 0.38
CA TRP A 120 11.06 2.19 1.20
C TRP A 120 10.62 3.61 0.87
N ILE A 121 9.34 3.87 1.11
CA ILE A 121 8.69 5.18 0.98
C ILE A 121 7.75 5.43 2.16
N ASP A 122 7.78 6.64 2.72
CA ASP A 122 6.90 7.02 3.84
C ASP A 122 6.48 8.49 3.85
N ALA A 123 5.18 8.74 3.94
CA ALA A 123 4.58 10.09 4.03
C ALA A 123 3.22 10.06 4.74
N PRO A 124 2.59 11.21 5.05
CA PRO A 124 1.21 11.21 5.50
C PRO A 124 0.23 10.67 4.46
N CYS A 125 0.38 11.07 3.19
CA CYS A 125 -0.39 10.58 2.06
C CYS A 125 0.57 10.23 0.91
N ILE A 126 0.30 9.12 0.20
CA ILE A 126 1.10 8.71 -0.95
C ILE A 126 0.18 8.43 -2.15
N HIS A 127 0.50 9.01 -3.29
CA HIS A 127 -0.11 8.68 -4.58
C HIS A 127 0.91 7.92 -5.41
N VAL A 128 0.56 6.69 -5.80
CA VAL A 128 1.41 5.79 -6.58
C VAL A 128 0.91 5.79 -8.02
N GLY A 129 1.73 6.30 -8.94
CA GLY A 129 1.44 6.35 -10.37
C GLY A 129 1.28 4.97 -11.02
N SER A 130 0.77 4.97 -12.26
CA SER A 130 0.56 3.74 -13.02
C SER A 130 1.87 3.00 -13.24
N ASN A 131 1.86 1.67 -13.15
CA ASN A 131 3.04 0.81 -13.32
C ASN A 131 4.23 1.10 -12.38
N ALA A 132 4.07 1.97 -11.38
CA ALA A 132 5.14 2.26 -10.44
C ALA A 132 5.43 1.03 -9.55
N SER A 133 6.71 0.75 -9.30
CA SER A 133 7.16 -0.37 -8.47
C SER A 133 7.78 0.09 -7.16
N ILE A 134 7.31 -0.47 -6.05
CA ILE A 134 7.91 -0.30 -4.73
C ILE A 134 8.43 -1.67 -4.27
N ASP A 135 9.70 -1.93 -4.57
CA ASP A 135 10.34 -3.24 -4.34
C ASP A 135 10.52 -3.58 -2.86
N GLY A 136 10.28 -2.61 -1.98
CA GLY A 136 10.26 -2.84 -0.54
C GLY A 136 8.95 -2.42 0.12
N ARG A 137 9.00 -1.40 0.98
CA ARG A 137 7.89 -1.04 1.87
C ARG A 137 7.30 0.32 1.54
N ILE A 138 5.99 0.39 1.38
CA ILE A 138 5.23 1.63 1.32
C ILE A 138 4.40 1.79 2.60
N THR A 139 4.57 2.91 3.29
CA THR A 139 3.76 3.22 4.49
C THR A 139 3.23 4.63 4.45
N ALA A 140 2.00 4.82 4.94
CA ALA A 140 1.44 6.15 5.11
C ALA A 140 0.76 6.35 6.46
N LEU A 141 0.75 7.59 6.95
CA LEU A 141 0.05 7.93 8.18
C LEU A 141 -1.47 7.96 7.99
N LYS A 142 -1.95 8.33 6.80
CA LYS A 142 -3.38 8.52 6.50
C LYS A 142 -3.83 7.58 5.39
N GLU A 143 -3.23 7.72 4.20
CA GLU A 143 -3.68 6.97 3.04
C GLU A 143 -2.62 6.71 1.98
N ILE A 144 -2.84 5.64 1.21
CA ILE A 144 -2.12 5.32 -0.02
C ILE A 144 -3.13 5.14 -1.14
N ASN A 145 -2.90 5.79 -2.27
CA ASN A 145 -3.71 5.66 -3.48
C ASN A 145 -2.88 5.00 -4.58
N PHE A 146 -3.26 3.80 -4.98
CA PHE A 146 -2.60 3.02 -6.03
C PHE A 146 -3.29 3.22 -7.38
N CYS A 147 -2.51 3.51 -8.42
CA CYS A 147 -2.96 3.47 -9.81
C CYS A 147 -2.70 2.11 -10.47
N SER A 148 -3.33 1.89 -11.62
CA SER A 148 -3.30 0.61 -12.34
C SER A 148 -1.87 0.16 -12.66
N GLY A 149 -1.62 -1.14 -12.53
CA GLY A 149 -0.33 -1.74 -12.80
C GLY A 149 0.72 -1.48 -11.72
N SER A 150 0.41 -0.73 -10.66
CA SER A 150 1.40 -0.51 -9.58
C SER A 150 1.71 -1.81 -8.82
N HIS A 151 2.96 -1.90 -8.36
CA HIS A 151 3.52 -3.06 -7.69
C HIS A 151 4.10 -2.70 -6.32
N PHE A 152 3.93 -3.58 -5.33
CA PHE A 152 4.56 -3.43 -4.02
C PHE A 152 4.74 -4.76 -3.30
N ILE A 153 5.70 -4.86 -2.36
CA ILE A 153 5.87 -6.07 -1.51
C ILE A 153 5.13 -5.94 -0.18
N ARG A 154 5.13 -4.76 0.43
CA ARG A 154 4.41 -4.50 1.69
C ARG A 154 3.83 -3.10 1.72
N ALA A 155 2.55 -3.02 2.06
CA ALA A 155 1.85 -1.75 2.22
C ALA A 155 1.23 -1.64 3.61
N GLY A 156 1.22 -0.44 4.17
CA GLY A 156 0.54 -0.17 5.44
C GLY A 156 0.07 1.26 5.57
N ALA A 157 -1.24 1.46 5.66
CA ALA A 157 -1.88 2.73 5.94
C ALA A 157 -3.27 2.51 6.55
N PRO A 158 -3.83 3.49 7.28
CA PRO A 158 -5.22 3.42 7.73
C PRO A 158 -6.21 3.18 6.59
N THR A 159 -5.95 3.74 5.40
CA THR A 159 -6.73 3.47 4.19
C THR A 159 -5.82 3.30 2.98
N MET A 160 -6.04 2.24 2.21
CA MET A 160 -5.39 1.99 0.92
C MET A 160 -6.48 1.87 -0.14
N ARG A 161 -6.41 2.69 -1.18
CA ARG A 161 -7.35 2.69 -2.30
C ARG A 161 -6.67 2.21 -3.56
N PHE A 162 -7.37 1.37 -4.33
CA PHE A 162 -6.87 0.79 -5.57
C PHE A 162 -7.73 1.30 -6.73
N GLY A 163 -7.25 2.31 -7.45
CA GLY A 163 -8.00 3.02 -8.48
C GLY A 163 -9.20 3.80 -7.95
N ASP A 164 -10.18 4.06 -8.82
CA ASP A 164 -11.45 4.69 -8.45
C ASP A 164 -12.27 3.75 -7.56
N SER A 165 -12.48 4.16 -6.30
CA SER A 165 -13.13 3.38 -5.23
C SER A 165 -14.53 3.91 -4.88
N ASN A 166 -15.20 4.62 -5.80
CA ASN A 166 -16.57 5.11 -5.57
C ASN A 166 -17.61 3.99 -5.46
N ALA A 167 -17.39 2.85 -6.13
CA ALA A 167 -18.30 1.71 -6.13
C ALA A 167 -17.97 0.63 -5.09
N THR A 168 -16.99 0.88 -4.21
CA THR A 168 -16.55 -0.10 -3.20
C THR A 168 -17.72 -0.58 -2.35
N ALA A 169 -17.77 -1.90 -2.12
CA ALA A 169 -18.72 -2.55 -1.25
C ALA A 169 -18.84 -1.86 0.12
N ALA A 170 -20.05 -1.89 0.69
CA ALA A 170 -20.26 -1.55 2.08
C ALA A 170 -19.47 -2.51 2.98
N ALA A 171 -19.19 -2.07 4.22
CA ALA A 171 -18.59 -2.96 5.20
C ALA A 171 -19.52 -4.15 5.50
N ALA A 172 -18.95 -5.35 5.54
CA ALA A 172 -19.65 -6.52 6.03
C ALA A 172 -20.22 -6.25 7.44
N PRO A 173 -21.38 -6.82 7.78
CA PRO A 173 -22.00 -6.57 9.06
C PRO A 173 -21.15 -7.14 10.20
N GLN A 174 -21.27 -6.53 11.38
CA GLN A 174 -20.62 -7.07 12.57
C GLN A 174 -21.31 -8.37 13.00
N ALA A 175 -20.53 -9.36 13.43
CA ALA A 175 -21.06 -10.61 13.97
C ALA A 175 -21.19 -10.57 15.49
N SER A 176 -22.13 -11.36 16.02
CA SER A 176 -22.20 -11.65 17.45
C SER A 176 -20.94 -12.35 17.95
N SER A 177 -20.68 -12.20 19.25
CA SER A 177 -19.57 -12.89 19.94
C SER A 177 -19.82 -14.39 20.10
N LEU A 178 -21.08 -14.81 20.27
CA LEU A 178 -21.45 -16.22 20.33
C LEU A 178 -21.49 -16.81 18.93
N ARG A 179 -20.63 -17.81 18.67
CA ARG A 179 -20.49 -18.48 17.38
C ARG A 179 -20.39 -19.98 17.57
N VAL A 180 -21.23 -20.72 16.84
CA VAL A 180 -21.14 -22.18 16.77
C VAL A 180 -20.02 -22.55 15.79
N ARG A 181 -19.26 -23.60 16.09
CA ARG A 181 -18.27 -24.13 15.16
C ARG A 181 -18.89 -25.22 14.28
N HIS A 182 -18.74 -25.07 12.98
CA HIS A 182 -19.10 -26.04 11.96
C HIS A 182 -17.83 -26.65 11.38
N VAL A 183 -17.77 -27.98 11.33
CA VAL A 183 -16.68 -28.71 10.67
C VAL A 183 -17.27 -29.40 9.46
N LEU A 184 -16.78 -29.05 8.27
CA LEU A 184 -17.24 -29.60 7.00
C LEU A 184 -16.16 -30.48 6.39
N ASP A 185 -16.54 -31.67 5.96
CA ASP A 185 -15.65 -32.57 5.23
C ASP A 185 -15.60 -32.18 3.73
N GLU A 186 -14.62 -32.72 3.01
CA GLU A 186 -14.47 -32.42 1.59
C GLU A 186 -15.66 -32.94 0.78
N GLY A 187 -16.17 -32.11 -0.14
CA GLY A 187 -17.34 -32.44 -0.97
C GLY A 187 -18.69 -32.28 -0.27
N GLU A 188 -18.72 -31.88 1.01
CA GLU A 188 -19.96 -31.55 1.69
C GLU A 188 -20.60 -30.32 1.04
N ARG A 189 -21.91 -30.42 0.75
CA ARG A 189 -22.62 -29.36 0.03
C ARG A 189 -22.74 -28.12 0.89
N GLN A 190 -22.42 -26.97 0.29
CA GLN A 190 -22.64 -25.68 0.93
C GLN A 190 -24.12 -25.52 1.31
N SER A 191 -24.38 -24.88 2.44
CA SER A 191 -25.72 -24.41 2.76
C SER A 191 -26.21 -23.43 1.69
N ALA A 192 -27.44 -23.64 1.20
CA ALA A 192 -28.13 -22.71 0.30
C ALA A 192 -28.60 -21.43 1.02
N ALA A 193 -28.43 -21.34 2.34
CA ALA A 193 -28.79 -20.16 3.10
C ALA A 193 -27.86 -18.99 2.78
N LEU A 194 -28.45 -17.84 2.46
CA LEU A 194 -27.73 -16.58 2.26
C LEU A 194 -27.24 -15.96 3.57
N SER A 195 -27.76 -16.39 4.72
CA SER A 195 -27.30 -15.93 6.04
C SER A 195 -26.79 -17.13 6.83
N GLN A 196 -25.53 -17.09 7.21
CA GLN A 196 -24.82 -18.20 7.84
C GLN A 196 -24.16 -17.74 9.13
N HIS A 197 -24.36 -18.46 10.22
CA HIS A 197 -23.88 -18.08 11.54
C HIS A 197 -22.93 -19.14 12.10
N GLY A 198 -21.74 -18.70 12.50
CA GLY A 198 -20.74 -19.57 13.09
C GLY A 198 -19.39 -19.50 12.40
N ASP A 199 -18.45 -20.24 12.98
CA ASP A 199 -17.11 -20.42 12.44
C ASP A 199 -17.04 -21.73 11.65
N TYR A 200 -16.53 -21.66 10.42
CA TYR A 200 -16.46 -22.78 9.50
C TYR A 200 -15.03 -23.29 9.37
N VAL A 201 -14.83 -24.58 9.61
CA VAL A 201 -13.56 -25.29 9.36
C VAL A 201 -13.80 -26.34 8.30
N VAL A 202 -13.27 -26.13 7.11
CA VAL A 202 -13.52 -26.98 5.93
C VAL A 202 -12.24 -27.73 5.56
N ARG A 203 -12.32 -29.07 5.50
CA ARG A 203 -11.15 -29.93 5.22
C ARG A 203 -10.69 -29.91 3.76
N GLY A 204 -11.54 -29.45 2.84
CA GLY A 204 -11.25 -29.33 1.41
C GLY A 204 -11.38 -27.89 0.91
N ALA A 205 -11.62 -27.76 -0.39
CA ALA A 205 -12.02 -26.50 -1.00
C ALA A 205 -13.41 -26.07 -0.52
N TYR A 206 -13.64 -24.76 -0.43
CA TYR A 206 -14.90 -24.19 -0.03
C TYR A 206 -15.29 -23.02 -0.93
N GLN A 207 -16.50 -23.06 -1.44
CA GLN A 207 -17.07 -21.99 -2.25
C GLN A 207 -18.30 -21.45 -1.52
N LEU A 208 -18.43 -20.13 -1.47
CA LEU A 208 -19.65 -19.46 -1.06
C LEU A 208 -20.42 -18.96 -2.28
N HIS A 209 -21.70 -19.30 -2.34
CA HIS A 209 -22.65 -18.72 -3.28
C HIS A 209 -22.69 -17.18 -3.23
N PRO A 210 -22.92 -16.50 -4.37
CA PRO A 210 -23.09 -15.05 -4.41
C PRO A 210 -24.13 -14.52 -3.41
N GLY A 211 -23.86 -13.36 -2.83
CA GLY A 211 -24.72 -12.68 -1.87
C GLY A 211 -24.78 -13.33 -0.48
N THR A 212 -23.98 -14.37 -0.22
CA THR A 212 -23.94 -15.01 1.10
C THR A 212 -23.33 -14.05 2.13
N THR A 213 -23.88 -14.03 3.33
CA THR A 213 -23.32 -13.35 4.50
C THR A 213 -22.97 -14.38 5.57
N VAL A 214 -21.70 -14.41 5.95
CA VAL A 214 -21.17 -15.26 7.04
C VAL A 214 -20.87 -14.41 8.26
N TYR A 215 -21.62 -14.63 9.33
CA TYR A 215 -21.42 -14.03 10.65
C TYR A 215 -20.43 -14.85 11.48
N GLY A 216 -19.19 -14.93 11.01
CA GLY A 216 -18.12 -15.66 11.68
C GLY A 216 -16.87 -15.81 10.82
N ASN A 217 -16.01 -16.75 11.21
CA ASN A 217 -14.73 -16.99 10.58
C ASN A 217 -14.81 -18.16 9.60
N ILE A 218 -13.95 -18.18 8.58
CA ILE A 218 -13.81 -19.30 7.65
C ILE A 218 -12.36 -19.72 7.62
N LYS A 219 -12.11 -21.02 7.84
CA LYS A 219 -10.83 -21.67 7.65
C LYS A 219 -10.98 -22.84 6.69
N THR A 220 -10.19 -22.87 5.63
CA THR A 220 -10.16 -23.97 4.66
C THR A 220 -8.76 -24.60 4.59
N TYR A 221 -8.69 -25.88 4.28
CA TYR A 221 -7.44 -26.54 3.92
C TYR A 221 -7.22 -26.62 2.39
N GLY A 222 -8.28 -26.46 1.59
CA GLY A 222 -8.21 -26.24 0.15
C GLY A 222 -8.49 -24.77 -0.22
N ASP A 223 -8.79 -24.52 -1.49
CA ASP A 223 -9.09 -23.17 -2.00
C ASP A 223 -10.36 -22.60 -1.37
N LEU A 224 -10.40 -21.28 -1.19
CA LEU A 224 -11.56 -20.56 -0.67
C LEU A 224 -12.06 -19.53 -1.68
N HIS A 225 -13.27 -19.75 -2.20
CA HIS A 225 -13.86 -18.89 -3.23
C HIS A 225 -15.10 -18.20 -2.67
N LEU A 226 -15.11 -16.86 -2.66
CA LEU A 226 -16.27 -16.06 -2.30
C LEU A 226 -16.95 -15.58 -3.58
N GLY A 227 -18.21 -15.97 -3.80
CA GLY A 227 -19.04 -15.48 -4.89
C GLY A 227 -19.34 -13.98 -4.76
N GLU A 228 -19.84 -13.36 -5.82
CA GLU A 228 -20.06 -11.90 -5.84
C GLU A 228 -20.85 -11.40 -4.64
N ARG A 229 -20.49 -10.22 -4.12
CA ARG A 229 -21.22 -9.52 -3.05
C ARG A 229 -21.37 -10.36 -1.78
N THR A 230 -20.44 -11.29 -1.55
CA THR A 230 -20.38 -12.07 -0.32
C THR A 230 -19.77 -11.22 0.79
N CYS A 231 -20.36 -11.31 1.99
CA CYS A 231 -19.94 -10.58 3.17
C CYS A 231 -19.45 -11.55 4.24
N VAL A 232 -18.27 -11.33 4.81
CA VAL A 232 -17.75 -12.13 5.93
C VAL A 232 -17.38 -11.21 7.09
N ALA A 233 -18.08 -11.39 8.20
CA ALA A 233 -17.92 -10.59 9.40
C ALA A 233 -16.64 -10.92 10.20
N GLY A 234 -16.03 -12.07 9.92
CA GLY A 234 -14.82 -12.56 10.59
C GLY A 234 -13.61 -12.65 9.66
N SER A 235 -12.70 -13.55 10.01
CA SER A 235 -11.46 -13.80 9.26
C SER A 235 -11.62 -14.86 8.19
N LEU A 236 -10.79 -14.77 7.14
CA LEU A 236 -10.59 -15.81 6.14
C LEU A 236 -9.18 -16.38 6.28
N VAL A 237 -9.08 -17.71 6.37
CA VAL A 237 -7.80 -18.41 6.42
C VAL A 237 -7.84 -19.58 5.44
N SER A 238 -6.89 -19.66 4.52
CA SER A 238 -6.76 -20.78 3.58
C SER A 238 -5.33 -21.30 3.55
N ASN A 239 -5.17 -22.62 3.45
CA ASN A 239 -3.87 -23.23 3.15
C ASN A 239 -3.53 -23.20 1.65
N LYS A 240 -4.50 -22.82 0.80
CA LYS A 240 -4.35 -22.68 -0.65
C LYS A 240 -4.80 -21.29 -1.06
N ASP A 241 -5.36 -21.11 -2.25
CA ASP A 241 -5.72 -19.79 -2.75
C ASP A 241 -6.98 -19.25 -2.06
N ILE A 242 -7.09 -17.92 -2.05
CA ILE A 242 -8.33 -17.22 -1.71
C ILE A 242 -8.72 -16.34 -2.89
N VAL A 243 -9.96 -16.50 -3.36
CA VAL A 243 -10.54 -15.69 -4.44
C VAL A 243 -11.76 -14.96 -3.92
N LEU A 244 -11.75 -13.63 -4.00
CA LEU A 244 -12.88 -12.76 -3.71
C LEU A 244 -13.44 -12.28 -5.05
N ALA A 245 -14.66 -12.67 -5.39
CA ALA A 245 -15.34 -12.10 -6.55
C ALA A 245 -15.74 -10.63 -6.30
N LYS A 246 -16.30 -9.98 -7.33
CA LYS A 246 -16.72 -8.58 -7.29
C LYS A 246 -17.56 -8.23 -6.06
N GLY A 247 -17.25 -7.10 -5.44
CA GLY A 247 -18.06 -6.48 -4.39
C GLY A 247 -18.09 -7.24 -3.07
N CYS A 248 -17.15 -8.16 -2.82
CA CYS A 248 -17.06 -8.84 -1.53
C CYS A 248 -16.64 -7.88 -0.42
N SER A 249 -17.05 -8.17 0.82
CA SER A 249 -16.54 -7.47 2.01
C SER A 249 -16.11 -8.43 3.10
N VAL A 250 -14.95 -8.18 3.70
CA VAL A 250 -14.39 -8.97 4.81
C VAL A 250 -13.94 -8.04 5.92
N LEU A 251 -14.43 -8.22 7.14
CA LEU A 251 -14.01 -7.38 8.27
C LEU A 251 -12.67 -7.82 8.88
N GLY A 252 -12.46 -9.13 8.99
CA GLY A 252 -11.31 -9.70 9.68
C GLY A 252 -10.08 -9.91 8.79
N PRO A 253 -9.04 -10.55 9.33
CA PRO A 253 -7.84 -10.88 8.56
C PRO A 253 -8.14 -11.77 7.36
N VAL A 254 -7.39 -11.58 6.27
CA VAL A 254 -7.41 -12.44 5.08
C VAL A 254 -6.02 -13.05 4.90
N ILE A 255 -5.90 -14.35 5.19
CA ILE A 255 -4.61 -15.03 5.25
C ILE A 255 -4.64 -16.25 4.34
N SER A 256 -3.76 -16.26 3.35
CA SER A 256 -3.53 -17.36 2.43
C SER A 256 -2.09 -17.84 2.57
N GLN A 257 -1.86 -19.16 2.55
CA GLN A 257 -0.50 -19.71 2.40
C GLN A 257 0.02 -19.61 0.96
N ASN A 258 -0.86 -19.37 -0.02
CA ASN A 258 -0.52 -19.20 -1.42
C ASN A 258 -1.01 -17.83 -1.92
N ASP A 259 -1.76 -17.75 -3.01
CA ASP A 259 -2.12 -16.48 -3.63
C ASP A 259 -3.47 -15.97 -3.11
N ILE A 260 -3.67 -14.66 -3.21
CA ILE A 260 -4.97 -14.01 -3.01
C ILE A 260 -5.31 -13.23 -4.27
N VAL A 261 -6.52 -13.44 -4.79
CA VAL A 261 -7.10 -12.66 -5.88
C VAL A 261 -8.31 -11.91 -5.35
N VAL A 262 -8.30 -10.59 -5.50
CA VAL A 262 -9.39 -9.70 -5.10
C VAL A 262 -9.98 -9.06 -6.34
N GLY A 263 -11.20 -9.45 -6.66
CA GLY A 263 -12.01 -8.87 -7.72
C GLY A 263 -12.43 -7.43 -7.43
N PRO A 264 -13.05 -6.74 -8.40
CA PRO A 264 -13.30 -5.32 -8.30
C PRO A 264 -14.25 -4.96 -7.16
N ASP A 265 -14.17 -3.71 -6.71
CA ASP A 265 -15.10 -3.10 -5.76
C ASP A 265 -15.15 -3.78 -4.37
N CYS A 266 -14.12 -4.55 -3.98
CA CYS A 266 -14.09 -5.23 -2.69
C CYS A 266 -13.63 -4.34 -1.53
N ARG A 267 -14.06 -4.67 -0.30
CA ARG A 267 -13.60 -4.01 0.93
C ARG A 267 -13.00 -4.98 1.93
N ILE A 268 -11.80 -4.69 2.42
CA ILE A 268 -11.15 -5.45 3.48
C ILE A 268 -10.87 -4.56 4.70
N GLY A 269 -11.46 -4.91 5.84
CA GLY A 269 -11.43 -4.12 7.07
C GLY A 269 -12.28 -2.85 7.02
N THR A 270 -12.14 -2.04 8.05
CA THR A 270 -12.76 -0.70 8.16
C THR A 270 -11.78 0.28 8.82
N PRO A 271 -12.03 1.61 8.77
CA PRO A 271 -11.19 2.57 9.50
C PRO A 271 -11.07 2.26 11.01
N ASP A 272 -12.18 1.83 11.64
CA ASP A 272 -12.24 1.54 13.07
C ASP A 272 -11.74 0.13 13.43
N ALA A 273 -11.74 -0.77 12.45
CA ALA A 273 -11.24 -2.14 12.57
C ALA A 273 -10.33 -2.46 11.38
N ALA A 274 -9.15 -1.82 11.37
CA ALA A 274 -8.11 -2.11 10.41
C ALA A 274 -7.61 -3.56 10.59
N THR A 275 -7.29 -4.21 9.48
CA THR A 275 -7.00 -5.64 9.45
C THR A 275 -5.72 -5.95 8.69
N THR A 276 -5.42 -7.24 8.55
CA THR A 276 -4.22 -7.74 7.88
C THR A 276 -4.58 -8.61 6.67
N MET A 277 -3.82 -8.42 5.60
CA MET A 277 -3.79 -9.34 4.46
C MET A 277 -2.39 -9.95 4.36
N ILE A 278 -2.31 -11.27 4.28
CA ILE A 278 -1.05 -12.01 4.20
C ILE A 278 -1.17 -13.10 3.14
N CYS A 279 -0.25 -13.11 2.17
CA CYS A 279 -0.19 -14.12 1.12
C CYS A 279 1.20 -14.20 0.48
N ARG A 280 1.37 -15.11 -0.47
CA ARG A 280 2.55 -15.18 -1.33
C ARG A 280 2.48 -14.09 -2.41
N ARG A 281 1.49 -14.15 -3.32
CA ARG A 281 1.18 -13.06 -4.26
C ARG A 281 -0.22 -12.50 -4.04
N LEU A 282 -0.38 -11.21 -4.32
CA LEU A 282 -1.69 -10.52 -4.34
C LEU A 282 -1.97 -9.95 -5.72
N SER A 283 -3.12 -10.29 -6.29
CA SER A 283 -3.71 -9.56 -7.41
C SER A 283 -4.96 -8.83 -6.92
N ILE A 284 -4.99 -7.51 -7.05
CA ILE A 284 -6.11 -6.70 -6.57
C ILE A 284 -6.65 -5.81 -7.69
N ALA A 285 -7.94 -5.91 -7.97
CA ALA A 285 -8.59 -5.12 -9.00
C ALA A 285 -8.90 -3.68 -8.53
N ALA A 286 -9.19 -2.82 -9.50
CA ALA A 286 -9.67 -1.47 -9.23
C ALA A 286 -11.00 -1.47 -8.46
N GLY A 287 -11.28 -0.39 -7.74
CA GLY A 287 -12.47 -0.27 -6.90
C GLY A 287 -12.29 -0.76 -5.47
N CYS A 288 -11.15 -1.38 -5.15
CA CYS A 288 -10.94 -1.95 -3.84
C CYS A 288 -10.49 -0.92 -2.79
N VAL A 289 -10.88 -1.18 -1.54
CA VAL A 289 -10.35 -0.48 -0.36
C VAL A 289 -9.89 -1.48 0.67
N VAL A 290 -8.68 -1.29 1.18
CA VAL A 290 -8.11 -2.09 2.27
C VAL A 290 -7.71 -1.16 3.42
N HIS A 291 -8.11 -1.51 4.63
CA HIS A 291 -7.71 -0.80 5.85
C HIS A 291 -6.72 -1.64 6.63
N GLY A 292 -5.51 -1.12 6.86
CA GLY A 292 -4.48 -1.78 7.69
C GLY A 292 -3.21 -2.15 6.92
N VAL A 293 -2.83 -3.43 6.94
CA VAL A 293 -1.51 -3.88 6.46
C VAL A 293 -1.65 -5.03 5.46
N ILE A 294 -0.92 -4.91 4.35
CA ILE A 294 -0.74 -5.96 3.35
C ILE A 294 0.71 -6.42 3.38
N THR A 295 0.93 -7.73 3.50
CA THR A 295 2.24 -8.35 3.42
C THR A 295 2.23 -9.49 2.41
N THR A 296 3.00 -9.33 1.33
CA THR A 296 3.23 -10.39 0.35
C THR A 296 4.66 -10.93 0.44
N GLN A 297 4.90 -12.14 -0.06
CA GLN A 297 6.25 -12.70 -0.20
C GLN A 297 6.86 -12.34 -1.56
N ASP A 298 6.07 -12.51 -2.63
CA ASP A 298 6.50 -12.40 -4.02
C ASP A 298 6.01 -11.11 -4.69
N GLY A 299 5.09 -10.38 -4.03
CA GLY A 299 4.60 -9.08 -4.48
C GLY A 299 3.08 -9.00 -4.61
N ALA A 300 2.61 -7.77 -4.68
CA ALA A 300 1.25 -7.39 -5.01
C ALA A 300 1.24 -6.60 -6.33
N VAL A 301 0.20 -6.80 -7.13
CA VAL A 301 -0.07 -6.01 -8.33
C VAL A 301 -1.50 -5.49 -8.30
N MET A 302 -1.67 -4.21 -8.59
CA MET A 302 -2.99 -3.68 -8.94
C MET A 302 -3.28 -4.02 -10.41
N ALA A 303 -4.27 -4.88 -10.66
CA ALA A 303 -4.65 -5.24 -12.02
C ALA A 303 -5.21 -4.03 -12.79
N SER A 304 -4.85 -3.93 -14.07
CA SER A 304 -5.53 -3.03 -15.00
C SER A 304 -6.96 -3.53 -15.24
N ARG A 305 -7.90 -2.61 -15.52
CA ARG A 305 -9.32 -2.95 -15.74
C ARG A 305 -9.51 -4.00 -16.86
N GLU A 306 -8.66 -4.01 -17.88
CA GLU A 306 -8.74 -4.93 -19.02
C GLU A 306 -8.39 -6.40 -18.67
N ALA A 307 -7.59 -6.64 -17.63
CA ALA A 307 -7.25 -8.01 -17.21
C ALA A 307 -8.35 -8.66 -16.35
N ALA A 308 -9.23 -7.87 -15.72
CA ALA A 308 -10.24 -8.35 -14.79
C ALA A 308 -11.48 -8.97 -15.46
N ASP A 309 -11.76 -8.61 -16.72
CA ASP A 309 -12.92 -9.13 -17.48
C ASP A 309 -12.62 -10.40 -18.29
N ALA A 310 -11.37 -10.91 -18.23
CA ALA A 310 -10.91 -12.07 -19.00
C ALA A 310 -10.74 -13.36 -18.17
N SER A 311 -11.20 -13.39 -16.91
CA SER A 311 -11.06 -14.53 -15.97
C SER A 311 -12.40 -15.15 -15.60
#